data_AF-A0A7V9RUC4-F1
#
_entry.id   AF-A0A7V9RUC4-F1
#
_cell.length_a   1.000
_cell.length_b   1.000
_cell.length_c   1.000
_cell.angle_alpha   90.00
_cell.angle_beta   90.00
_cell.angle_gamma   90.00
#
_symmetry.space_group_name_H-M   'P 1'
#
loop_
_entity.id
_entity.type
_entity.pdbx_description
1 polymer ?
#
loop_
_entity_poly.entity_id
_entity_poly.type
_entity_poly.pdbx_seq_one_letter_code
_entity_poly.pdbx_strand_id
1 'polypeptide(L)' 'MNRKLRMGMVGGGKDAFIGAIHRFALNLDGLIELSCGALSINPEIAKDSAKSLFLPEDRTYLTYDEMIKKESELSKE' A
#
# COMPACT_ATOMS: atom_id res chain seq x y z
N MET A 1 -12.55 8.47 15.90
CA MET A 1 -11.20 8.38 15.30
C MET A 1 -10.80 9.79 14.87
N ASN A 2 -9.68 10.32 15.36
CA ASN A 2 -9.21 11.67 14.97
C ASN A 2 -8.24 11.64 13.77
N ARG A 3 -8.20 10.53 13.02
CA ARG A 3 -7.33 10.35 11.85
C ARG A 3 -7.98 9.43 10.82
N LYS A 4 -7.49 9.49 9.58
CA LYS A 4 -7.80 8.52 8.53
C LYS A 4 -7.34 7.10 8.93
N LEU A 5 -8.04 6.09 8.43
CA LEU A 5 -7.63 4.70 8.55
C LEU A 5 -6.42 4.46 7.66
N ARG A 6 -5.30 4.05 8.26
CA ARG A 6 -4.10 3.64 7.52
C ARG A 6 -4.33 2.23 6.98
N MET A 7 -4.16 2.04 5.69
CA MET A 7 -4.33 0.76 5.00
C MET A 7 -3.04 0.35 4.29
N GLY A 8 -2.80 -0.96 4.22
CA GLY A 8 -1.83 -1.59 3.32
C GLY A 8 -2.51 -2.33 2.18
N MET A 9 -1.86 -2.45 1.03
CA MET A 9 -2.40 -3.17 -0.14
C MET A 9 -1.48 -4.30 -0.59
N VAL A 10 -2.05 -5.47 -0.85
CA VAL A 10 -1.34 -6.64 -1.40
C VAL A 10 -1.81 -6.85 -2.84
N GLY A 11 -0.87 -6.89 -3.78
CA GLY A 11 -1.14 -6.90 -5.21
C GLY A 11 -1.70 -5.56 -5.73
N GLY A 12 -2.19 -5.56 -6.97
CA GLY A 12 -2.83 -4.38 -7.56
C GLY A 12 -1.88 -3.22 -7.90
N GLY A 13 -0.59 -3.48 -8.09
CA GLY A 13 0.41 -2.49 -8.49
C GLY A 13 0.17 -1.86 -9.87
N LYS A 14 1.25 -1.40 -10.49
CA LYS A 14 1.29 -0.79 -11.83
C LYS A 14 0.61 -1.72 -12.84
N ASP A 15 -0.15 -1.11 -13.75
CA ASP A 15 -0.93 -1.75 -14.81
C ASP A 15 -2.07 -2.68 -14.37
N ALA A 16 -2.28 -2.88 -13.06
CA ALA A 16 -3.38 -3.69 -12.56
C ALA A 16 -4.71 -2.89 -12.54
N PHE A 17 -5.64 -3.25 -13.42
CA PHE A 17 -6.97 -2.64 -13.51
C PHE A 17 -7.72 -2.66 -12.16
N ILE A 18 -7.82 -3.82 -11.52
CA ILE A 18 -8.52 -3.98 -10.24
C ILE A 18 -7.83 -3.15 -9.14
N GLY A 19 -6.49 -3.08 -9.14
CA GLY A 19 -5.75 -2.26 -8.19
C GLY A 19 -6.14 -0.78 -8.25
N ALA A 20 -6.29 -0.23 -9.46
CA ALA A 20 -6.75 1.15 -9.65
C ALA A 20 -8.18 1.36 -9.14
N ILE A 21 -9.11 0.43 -9.44
CA ILE A 21 -10.50 0.52 -8.97
C ILE A 21 -10.58 0.52 -7.43
N HIS A 22 -9.83 -0.36 -6.76
CA HIS A 22 -9.77 -0.37 -5.30
C HIS A 22 -9.26 0.97 -4.77
N ARG A 23 -8.14 1.49 -5.30
CA ARG A 23 -7.60 2.79 -4.86
C ARG A 23 -8.57 3.95 -5.06
N PHE A 24 -9.38 3.94 -6.13
CA PHE A 24 -10.43 4.95 -6.29
C PHE A 24 -11.51 4.81 -5.22
N ALA A 25 -11.98 3.60 -4.95
CA ALA A 25 -12.99 3.36 -3.91
C ALA A 25 -12.47 3.76 -2.51
N LEU A 26 -11.22 3.43 -2.19
CA LEU A 26 -10.59 3.78 -0.90
C LEU A 26 -10.50 5.29 -0.66
N ASN A 27 -10.35 6.09 -1.72
CA ASN A 27 -10.24 7.54 -1.60
C ASN A 27 -11.59 8.27 -1.66
N LEU A 28 -12.69 7.58 -2.00
CA LEU A 28 -13.96 8.21 -2.37
C LEU A 28 -14.59 9.03 -1.24
N ASP A 29 -14.52 8.56 -0.01
CA ASP A 29 -15.07 9.23 1.19
C ASP A 29 -13.99 10.00 1.98
N GLY A 30 -12.73 9.93 1.53
CA GLY A 30 -11.59 10.56 2.19
C GLY A 30 -11.21 9.97 3.55
N LEU A 31 -11.75 8.80 3.95
CA LEU A 31 -11.53 8.21 5.27
C LEU A 31 -10.30 7.30 5.35
N ILE A 32 -9.71 6.92 4.22
CA ILE A 32 -8.60 5.97 4.15
C ILE A 32 -7.35 6.66 3.60
N GLU A 33 -6.20 6.24 4.12
CA GLU A 33 -4.87 6.59 3.67
C GLU A 33 -4.10 5.31 3.32
N LEU A 34 -3.65 5.18 2.07
CA LEU A 34 -2.79 4.08 1.65
C LEU A 34 -1.36 4.37 2.15
N SER A 35 -0.84 3.50 3.01
CA SER A 35 0.37 3.79 3.80
C SER A 35 1.53 2.82 3.57
N CYS A 36 1.26 1.65 2.98
CA CYS A 36 2.26 0.64 2.63
C CYS A 36 1.72 -0.31 1.55
N GLY A 37 2.60 -1.14 0.96
CA GLY A 37 2.13 -2.15 0.03
C GLY A 37 3.14 -3.22 -0.39
N ALA A 38 2.61 -4.41 -0.65
CA ALA A 38 3.28 -5.52 -1.34
C ALA A 38 2.68 -5.65 -2.74
N LEU A 39 3.07 -4.75 -3.64
CA LEU A 39 2.32 -4.45 -4.87
C LEU A 39 2.63 -5.39 -6.04
N SER A 40 3.78 -6.06 -5.99
CA SER A 40 4.22 -7.07 -6.96
C SER A 40 5.33 -7.92 -6.35
N ILE A 41 5.47 -9.17 -6.82
CA ILE A 41 6.64 -10.01 -6.52
C ILE A 41 7.87 -9.60 -7.34
N ASN A 42 7.68 -8.85 -8.43
CA ASN A 42 8.77 -8.29 -9.22
C ASN A 42 9.24 -6.98 -8.56
N PRO A 43 10.51 -6.88 -8.11
CA PRO A 43 10.99 -5.73 -7.36
C PRO A 43 10.89 -4.40 -8.09
N GLU A 44 11.15 -4.38 -9.40
CA GLU A 44 11.12 -3.15 -10.18
C GLU A 44 9.67 -2.67 -10.39
N ILE A 45 8.74 -3.60 -10.64
CA ILE A 45 7.31 -3.28 -10.69
C ILE A 45 6.83 -2.79 -9.32
N ALA A 46 7.23 -3.45 -8.23
CA ALA A 46 6.83 -3.06 -6.88
C ALA A 46 7.27 -1.63 -6.53
N LYS A 47 8.54 -1.30 -6.78
CA LYS A 47 9.11 0.04 -6.58
C LYS A 47 8.43 1.10 -7.44
N ASP A 48 8.27 0.84 -8.75
CA ASP A 48 7.59 1.74 -9.67
C ASP A 48 6.14 2.02 -9.23
N SER A 49 5.45 0.97 -8.79
CA SER A 49 4.08 1.06 -8.29
C SER A 49 4.02 1.91 -7.03
N ALA A 50 4.89 1.65 -6.06
CA ALA A 50 4.95 2.38 -4.81
C ALA A 50 5.26 3.86 -5.03
N LYS A 51 6.26 4.16 -5.86
CA LYS A 51 6.63 5.53 -6.24
C LYS A 51 5.47 6.28 -6.89
N SER A 52 4.74 5.62 -7.79
CA SER A 52 3.57 6.21 -8.48
C SER A 52 2.38 6.45 -7.53
N LEU A 53 2.35 5.75 -6.39
CA LEU A 53 1.34 5.86 -5.35
C LEU A 53 1.81 6.68 -4.13
N PHE A 54 2.98 7.33 -4.23
CA PHE A 54 3.58 8.12 -3.16
C PHE A 54 3.80 7.35 -1.86
N LEU A 55 4.02 6.04 -1.95
CA LEU A 55 4.37 5.20 -0.81
C LEU A 55 5.83 5.39 -0.39
N PRO A 56 6.14 5.38 0.91
CA PRO A 56 7.51 5.35 1.39
C PRO A 56 8.26 4.10 0.90
N GLU A 57 9.54 4.28 0.52
CA GLU A 57 10.38 3.17 0.04
C GLU A 57 10.57 2.09 1.11
N ASP A 58 10.67 2.47 2.38
CA ASP A 58 10.82 1.60 3.55
C ASP A 58 9.52 0.86 3.93
N ARG A 59 8.38 1.25 3.33
CA ARG A 59 7.06 0.61 3.48
C ARG A 59 6.55 -0.02 2.18
N THR A 60 7.49 -0.32 1.29
CA THR A 60 7.27 -1.08 0.06
C THR A 60 7.91 -2.45 0.20
N TYR A 61 7.10 -3.50 0.06
CA TYR A 61 7.49 -4.88 0.34
C TYR A 61 7.32 -5.76 -0.90
N LEU A 62 7.98 -6.92 -0.92
CA LEU A 62 7.82 -7.91 -1.99
C LEU A 62 6.88 -9.05 -1.61
N THR A 63 6.68 -9.27 -0.32
CA THR A 63 5.80 -10.31 0.21
C THR A 63 4.83 -9.73 1.22
N TYR A 64 3.61 -10.28 1.27
CA TYR A 64 2.62 -9.86 2.25
C TYR A 64 3.00 -10.26 3.67
N ASP A 65 3.70 -11.39 3.84
CA ASP A 65 4.17 -11.86 5.15
C ASP A 65 5.17 -10.87 5.77
N GLU A 66 6.16 -10.43 4.99
CA GLU A 66 7.12 -9.41 5.43
C GLU A 66 6.42 -8.10 5.76
N MET A 67 5.50 -7.66 4.91
CA MET A 67 4.70 -6.46 5.13
C MET A 67 3.94 -6.54 6.45
N ILE A 68 3.13 -7.58 6.65
CA ILE A 68 2.29 -7.72 7.86
C ILE A 68 3.16 -7.77 9.11
N LYS A 69 4.29 -8.50 9.07
CA LYS A 69 5.22 -8.58 10.19
C LYS A 69 5.77 -7.20 10.55
N LYS A 70 6.42 -6.51 9.60
CA LYS A 70 7.05 -5.21 9.85
C LYS A 70 6.03 -4.14 10.25
N GLU A 71 4.87 -4.11 9.59
CA GLU A 71 3.80 -3.16 9.88
C GLU A 71 3.17 -3.39 11.26
N SER A 72 3.12 -4.63 11.75
CA SER A 72 2.63 -4.94 13.10
C SER A 72 3.57 -4.48 14.22
N GLU A 73 4.86 -4.28 13.90
CA GLU A 73 5.90 -3.83 14.83
C GLU A 73 5.96 -2.29 14.93
N LEU A 74 5.27 -1.55 14.04
CA LEU A 74 5.26 -0.09 14.07
C LEU A 74 4.46 0.46 15.26
N SER A 75 4.94 1.56 15.82
CA SER A 75 4.23 2.28 16.89
C SER A 75 2.84 2.74 16.42
N LYS A 76 1.88 2.81 17.34
CA LYS A 76 0.48 3.17 17.07
C LYS A 76 0.24 4.67 16.85
N GLU A 77 1.30 5.48 16.91
CA GLU A 77 1.25 6.93 16.79
C GLU A 77 1.12 7.42 15.33
#